data_AF-D5MLQ8-F1
#
_entry.id   AF-D5MLQ8-F1
#
_cell.length_a   1.000
_cell.length_b   1.000
_cell.length_c   1.000
_cell.angle_alpha   90.00
_cell.angle_beta   90.00
_cell.angle_gamma   90.00
#
_symmetry.space_group_name_H-M   'P 1'
#
loop_
_entity.id
_entity.type
_entity.pdbx_description
1 polymer ?
#
loop_
_entity_poly.entity_id
_entity_poly.type
_entity_poly.pdbx_seq_one_letter_code
_entity_poly.pdbx_strand_id
1 'polypeptide(L)'
;MEYPLSLQVEYWAIQEGPDRLLELDGIREFQSELDAHYVARVRSRPGDLGGGLYEFAVHALSNISIHDVLKLVADGVAFDLLKSGARSFVLRPFLAAYKKLRSQNPERNVDISELHLTFADAEVVITKICSDSIYESLGQIFQTLGQCYPLLRNGRGEYPYSIQVPVFQDPEQRLCRFRVLLDVDETIRGVTTADYLGYWGVTYDYERTFRVFDVRRRLLIDSDFLSNARYWQEWARERKREESA
;
A
#
# COMPACT_ATOMS: atom_id res chain seq x y z
N MET A 1 13.35 0.48 26.15
CA MET A 1 12.71 -0.60 25.36
C MET A 1 12.50 -0.02 23.98
N GLU A 2 13.35 -0.38 23.02
CA GLU A 2 13.11 -0.06 21.61
C GLU A 2 11.91 -0.90 21.18
N TYR A 3 10.85 -0.28 20.68
CA TYR A 3 9.66 -0.99 20.21
C TYR A 3 9.91 -1.37 18.75
N PRO A 4 10.14 -2.65 18.42
CA PRO A 4 10.40 -3.06 17.05
C PRO A 4 9.15 -2.85 16.19
N LEU A 5 9.36 -2.37 14.97
CA LEU A 5 8.36 -2.42 13.90
C LEU A 5 7.87 -3.88 13.77
N SER A 6 6.55 -4.09 13.83
CA SER A 6 5.96 -5.41 13.57
C SER A 6 5.67 -5.53 12.08
N LEU A 7 5.95 -6.68 11.48
CA LEU A 7 5.80 -6.85 10.04
C LEU A 7 5.11 -8.18 9.73
N GLN A 8 3.96 -8.12 9.06
CA GLN A 8 3.25 -9.28 8.56
C GLN A 8 3.34 -9.30 7.04
N VAL A 9 3.85 -10.39 6.49
CA VAL A 9 3.88 -10.65 5.04
C VAL A 9 2.97 -11.82 4.76
N GLU A 10 2.00 -11.60 3.88
CA GLU A 10 1.17 -12.64 3.32
C GLU A 10 1.41 -12.75 1.82
N TYR A 11 1.45 -13.97 1.30
CA TYR A 11 1.56 -14.21 -0.13
C TYR A 11 0.77 -15.44 -0.54
N TRP A 12 0.37 -15.48 -1.80
CA TRP A 12 -0.36 -16.61 -2.37
C TRP A 12 0.62 -17.65 -2.90
N ALA A 13 0.36 -18.92 -2.61
CA ALA A 13 1.17 -20.06 -3.02
C ALA A 13 0.29 -21.12 -3.68
N ILE A 14 0.87 -21.89 -4.60
CA ILE A 14 0.15 -22.97 -5.30
C ILE A 14 -0.12 -24.09 -4.30
N GLN A 15 -1.36 -24.55 -4.23
CA GLN A 15 -1.70 -25.70 -3.40
C GLN A 15 -1.33 -27.02 -4.11
N GLU A 16 -0.47 -27.82 -3.47
CA GLU A 16 -0.06 -29.15 -3.90
C GLU A 16 -0.76 -30.22 -3.06
N GLY A 17 -1.99 -30.58 -3.45
CA GLY A 17 -2.79 -31.56 -2.70
C GLY A 17 -3.52 -30.93 -1.50
N PRO A 18 -4.04 -31.74 -0.55
CA PRO A 18 -5.00 -31.24 0.45
C PRO A 18 -4.38 -30.33 1.52
N ASP A 19 -3.08 -30.46 1.80
CA ASP A 19 -2.45 -29.89 3.00
C ASP A 19 -1.06 -29.28 2.76
N ARG A 20 -0.62 -29.14 1.50
CA ARG A 20 0.71 -28.61 1.17
C ARG A 20 0.61 -27.43 0.20
N LEU A 21 1.50 -26.46 0.41
CA LEU A 21 1.70 -25.31 -0.48
C LEU A 21 3.11 -25.40 -1.10
N LEU A 22 3.22 -25.09 -2.38
CA LEU A 22 4.49 -24.91 -3.07
C LEU A 22 5.03 -23.52 -2.74
N GLU A 23 5.98 -23.49 -1.82
CA GLU A 23 6.58 -22.26 -1.34
C GLU A 23 7.57 -21.65 -2.35
N LEU A 24 7.92 -20.37 -2.12
CA LEU A 24 8.99 -19.68 -2.82
C LEU A 24 10.36 -20.20 -2.36
N ASP A 25 11.28 -20.31 -3.31
CA ASP A 25 12.66 -20.66 -3.00
C ASP A 25 13.28 -19.55 -2.13
N GLY A 26 13.91 -19.94 -1.02
CA GLY A 26 14.51 -19.00 -0.06
C GLY A 26 13.54 -18.35 0.94
N ILE A 27 12.25 -18.73 0.99
CA ILE A 27 11.29 -18.09 1.90
C ILE A 27 11.69 -18.19 3.39
N ARG A 28 12.33 -19.30 3.80
CA ARG A 28 12.82 -19.47 5.18
C ARG A 28 13.98 -18.55 5.50
N GLU A 29 14.85 -18.31 4.52
CA GLU A 29 15.96 -17.36 4.65
C GLU A 29 15.40 -15.94 4.72
N PHE A 30 14.44 -15.60 3.85
CA PHE A 30 13.70 -14.34 3.90
C PHE A 30 13.07 -14.09 5.29
N GLN A 31 12.36 -15.08 5.84
CA GLN A 31 11.80 -14.98 7.18
C GLN A 31 12.89 -14.78 8.25
N SER A 32 13.97 -15.54 8.20
CA SER A 32 15.08 -15.39 9.15
C SER A 32 15.75 -14.01 9.06
N GLU A 33 15.83 -13.40 7.87
CA GLU A 33 16.36 -12.05 7.69
C GLU A 33 15.43 -11.00 8.30
N LEU A 34 14.11 -11.18 8.17
CA LEU A 34 13.13 -10.30 8.79
C LEU A 34 13.15 -10.41 10.33
N ASP A 35 13.24 -11.62 10.88
CA ASP A 35 13.28 -11.87 12.33
C ASP A 35 14.50 -11.23 13.02
N ALA A 36 15.57 -10.91 12.27
CA ALA A 36 16.73 -10.20 12.79
C ALA A 36 16.47 -8.70 13.04
N HIS A 37 15.40 -8.14 12.47
CA HIS A 37 15.11 -6.72 12.48
C HIS A 37 13.71 -6.36 12.99
N TYR A 38 12.76 -7.30 12.92
CA TYR A 38 11.35 -7.07 13.20
C TYR A 38 10.77 -8.19 14.06
N VAL A 39 9.62 -7.90 14.67
CA VAL A 39 8.68 -8.97 15.04
C VAL A 39 7.94 -9.35 13.76
N ALA A 40 8.46 -10.32 13.03
CA ALA A 40 7.96 -10.68 11.71
C ALA A 40 7.05 -11.91 11.73
N ARG A 41 6.07 -11.93 10.83
CA ARG A 41 5.28 -13.11 10.51
C ARG A 41 5.13 -13.22 9.01
N VAL A 42 5.66 -14.29 8.45
CA VAL A 42 5.55 -14.61 7.02
C VAL A 42 4.60 -15.79 6.86
N ARG A 43 3.56 -15.66 6.03
CA ARG A 43 2.54 -16.70 5.85
C ARG A 43 2.10 -16.84 4.40
N SER A 44 2.15 -18.07 3.89
CA SER A 44 1.52 -18.44 2.64
C SER A 44 0.01 -18.68 2.80
N ARG A 45 -0.75 -18.39 1.74
CA ARG A 45 -2.17 -18.70 1.61
C ARG A 45 -2.41 -19.52 0.33
N PRO A 46 -3.31 -20.50 0.34
CA PRO A 46 -3.74 -21.16 -0.90
C PRO A 46 -4.41 -20.13 -1.80
N GLY A 47 -4.08 -20.14 -3.09
CA GLY A 47 -4.72 -19.30 -4.08
C GLY A 47 -4.82 -20.00 -5.42
N ASP A 48 -5.93 -19.76 -6.12
CA ASP A 48 -6.05 -20.06 -7.54
C ASP A 48 -5.19 -19.05 -8.29
N LEU A 49 -3.89 -19.35 -8.39
CA LEU A 49 -2.90 -18.54 -9.09
C LEU A 49 -3.14 -18.64 -10.61
N GLY A 50 -4.28 -18.13 -11.09
CA GLY A 50 -4.78 -18.16 -12.47
C GLY A 50 -3.94 -17.36 -13.49
N GLY A 51 -2.65 -17.19 -13.21
CA GLY A 51 -1.67 -16.48 -14.03
C GLY A 51 -0.24 -16.48 -13.46
N GLY A 52 0.06 -17.23 -12.40
CA GLY A 52 1.43 -17.35 -11.86
C GLY A 52 1.99 -16.12 -11.14
N LEU A 53 1.14 -15.26 -10.57
CA LEU A 53 1.57 -14.04 -9.86
C LEU A 53 1.68 -14.29 -8.35
N TYR A 54 2.91 -14.30 -7.83
CA TYR A 54 3.17 -14.40 -6.40
C TYR A 54 3.21 -13.00 -5.78
N GLU A 55 2.03 -12.52 -5.39
CA GLU A 55 1.89 -11.16 -4.85
C GLU A 55 1.97 -11.14 -3.33
N PHE A 56 2.61 -10.11 -2.79
CA PHE A 56 2.82 -9.91 -1.36
C PHE A 56 1.88 -8.81 -0.87
N ALA A 57 1.08 -9.13 0.13
CA ALA A 57 0.40 -8.16 1.00
C ALA A 57 1.26 -7.97 2.25
N VAL A 58 1.77 -6.75 2.43
CA VAL A 58 2.72 -6.41 3.50
C VAL A 58 2.07 -5.43 4.45
N HIS A 59 1.95 -5.81 5.71
CA HIS A 59 1.42 -4.96 6.77
C HIS A 59 2.53 -4.64 7.76
N ALA A 60 2.90 -3.37 7.88
CA ALA A 60 3.89 -2.91 8.83
C ALA A 60 3.21 -2.02 9.90
N LEU A 61 3.37 -2.40 11.17
CA LEU A 61 2.76 -1.72 12.31
C LEU A 61 3.84 -1.08 13.18
N SER A 62 3.77 0.25 13.28
CA SER A 62 4.65 1.09 14.09
C SER A 62 3.85 1.83 15.16
N ASN A 63 4.49 2.05 16.32
CA ASN A 63 3.94 2.87 17.40
C ASN A 63 4.40 4.33 17.34
N ILE A 64 4.99 4.76 16.22
CA ILE A 64 5.47 6.12 15.98
C ILE A 64 4.42 6.86 15.17
N SER A 65 4.30 8.17 15.37
CA SER A 65 3.43 9.00 14.55
C SER A 65 3.93 9.08 13.12
N ILE A 66 3.01 9.17 12.16
CA ILE A 66 3.38 9.42 10.76
C ILE A 66 4.13 10.75 10.63
N HIS A 67 3.75 11.76 11.43
CA HIS A 67 4.41 13.06 11.44
C HIS A 67 5.91 12.95 11.78
N ASP A 68 6.27 12.17 12.79
CA ASP A 68 7.68 11.96 13.17
C ASP A 68 8.44 11.23 12.06
N VAL A 69 7.83 10.23 11.43
CA VAL A 69 8.42 9.52 10.29
C VAL A 69 8.65 10.47 9.11
N LEU A 70 7.66 11.28 8.77
CA LEU A 70 7.76 12.23 7.66
C LEU A 70 8.74 13.38 7.93
N LYS A 71 8.87 13.83 9.17
CA LYS A 71 9.87 14.82 9.56
C LYS A 71 11.29 14.28 9.34
N LEU A 72 11.53 13.02 9.72
CA LEU A 72 12.79 12.35 9.43
C LEU A 72 13.03 12.31 7.92
N VAL A 73 12.04 11.94 7.11
CA VAL A 73 12.15 11.95 5.63
C VAL A 73 12.51 13.35 5.10
N ALA A 74 11.83 14.40 5.58
CA ALA A 74 11.99 15.78 5.10
C ALA A 74 13.35 16.40 5.41
N ASP A 75 13.99 16.04 6.53
CA ASP A 75 15.30 16.55 6.96
C ASP A 75 16.48 15.99 6.11
N GLY A 76 16.21 15.51 4.89
CA GLY A 76 17.20 14.90 4.01
C GLY A 76 17.54 13.45 4.38
N VAL A 77 16.95 12.93 5.47
CA VAL A 77 17.05 11.52 5.87
C VAL A 77 16.12 10.65 5.02
N ALA A 78 15.44 11.17 3.99
CA ALA A 78 14.66 10.36 3.03
C ALA A 78 15.48 9.21 2.45
N PHE A 79 16.78 9.44 2.20
CA PHE A 79 17.70 8.41 1.74
C PHE A 79 18.35 7.62 2.90
N ASP A 80 18.41 8.18 4.11
CA ASP A 80 19.06 7.59 5.29
C ASP A 80 18.13 6.86 6.27
N LEU A 81 16.80 7.02 6.18
CA LEU A 81 15.80 6.09 6.74
C LEU A 81 15.84 4.75 6.00
N LEU A 82 16.45 4.76 4.82
CA LEU A 82 16.86 3.59 4.06
C LEU A 82 18.36 3.29 4.17
N LYS A 83 19.17 4.03 4.97
CA LYS A 83 20.63 3.76 5.06
C LYS A 83 21.28 3.65 6.43
N SER A 84 20.92 4.42 7.45
CA SER A 84 21.37 4.16 8.83
C SER A 84 20.82 5.18 9.84
N GLY A 85 20.42 4.70 11.02
CA GLY A 85 20.54 5.48 12.27
C GLY A 85 19.27 5.62 13.12
N ALA A 86 18.12 5.90 12.51
CA ALA A 86 16.85 6.02 13.24
C ALA A 86 16.14 4.65 13.29
N ARG A 87 16.35 3.88 14.36
CA ARG A 87 15.92 2.48 14.52
C ARG A 87 14.41 2.23 14.64
N SER A 88 13.58 3.23 14.37
CA SER A 88 12.20 3.25 14.85
C SER A 88 11.16 2.96 13.75
N PHE A 89 11.44 3.33 12.48
CA PHE A 89 10.66 2.90 11.31
C PHE A 89 11.58 2.75 10.09
N VAL A 90 12.00 1.51 9.80
CA VAL A 90 12.98 1.21 8.74
C VAL A 90 12.45 0.04 7.92
N LEU A 91 12.05 0.27 6.67
CA LEU A 91 11.64 -0.80 5.75
C LEU A 91 12.81 -1.38 4.94
N ARG A 92 14.01 -0.79 5.02
CA ARG A 92 15.16 -1.20 4.22
C ARG A 92 15.55 -2.68 4.39
N PRO A 93 15.65 -3.25 5.61
CA PRO A 93 15.89 -4.68 5.74
C PRO A 93 14.84 -5.52 5.02
N PHE A 94 13.57 -5.10 5.05
CA PHE A 94 12.51 -5.80 4.33
C PHE A 94 12.71 -5.68 2.81
N LEU A 95 12.96 -4.48 2.29
CA LEU A 95 13.21 -4.25 0.85
C LEU A 95 14.44 -5.02 0.34
N ALA A 96 15.48 -5.15 1.17
CA ALA A 96 16.68 -5.92 0.84
C ALA A 96 16.39 -7.42 0.79
N ALA A 97 15.71 -7.96 1.81
CA ALA A 97 15.31 -9.35 1.86
C ALA A 97 14.33 -9.70 0.72
N TYR A 98 13.37 -8.81 0.43
CA TYR A 98 12.43 -8.95 -0.68
C TYR A 98 13.15 -9.01 -2.03
N LYS A 99 14.10 -8.09 -2.27
CA LYS A 99 14.90 -8.09 -3.52
C LYS A 99 15.68 -9.40 -3.69
N LYS A 100 16.25 -9.92 -2.60
CA LYS A 100 16.97 -11.19 -2.60
C LYS A 100 16.03 -12.35 -2.92
N LEU A 101 14.90 -12.46 -2.22
CA LEU A 101 13.89 -13.49 -2.46
C LEU A 101 13.39 -13.46 -3.91
N ARG A 102 13.07 -12.28 -4.45
CA ARG A 102 12.66 -12.11 -5.84
C ARG A 102 13.73 -12.57 -6.83
N SER A 103 15.00 -12.28 -6.57
CA SER A 103 16.10 -12.73 -7.44
C SER A 103 16.28 -14.25 -7.48
N GLN A 104 15.83 -14.95 -6.44
CA GLN A 104 15.83 -16.42 -6.36
C GLN A 104 14.62 -17.06 -7.07
N ASN A 105 13.60 -16.28 -7.43
CA ASN A 105 12.35 -16.75 -8.03
C ASN A 105 11.97 -15.97 -9.32
N PRO A 106 12.86 -15.90 -10.34
CA PRO A 106 12.66 -15.07 -11.53
C PRO A 106 11.43 -15.44 -12.36
N GLU A 107 11.03 -16.71 -12.35
CA GLU A 107 9.89 -17.24 -13.11
C GLU A 107 8.53 -16.97 -12.45
N ARG A 108 8.53 -16.55 -11.17
CA ARG A 108 7.32 -16.42 -10.34
C ARG A 108 6.78 -14.99 -10.24
N ASN A 109 7.43 -14.03 -10.89
CA ASN A 109 7.02 -12.62 -10.89
C ASN A 109 6.66 -12.09 -9.50
N VAL A 110 7.49 -12.39 -8.50
CA VAL A 110 7.23 -12.01 -7.10
C VAL A 110 7.16 -10.48 -7.00
N ASP A 111 6.03 -9.97 -6.51
CA ASP A 111 5.73 -8.53 -6.48
C ASP A 111 5.02 -8.15 -5.18
N ILE A 112 5.04 -6.87 -4.81
CA ILE A 112 4.26 -6.35 -3.69
C ILE A 112 2.96 -5.78 -4.27
N SER A 113 1.82 -6.42 -3.98
CA SER A 113 0.50 -5.93 -4.43
C SER A 113 -0.03 -4.81 -3.54
N GLU A 114 0.24 -4.92 -2.23
CA GLU A 114 -0.23 -3.95 -1.25
C GLU A 114 0.80 -3.78 -0.12
N LEU A 115 1.04 -2.53 0.25
CA LEU A 115 1.83 -2.16 1.42
C LEU A 115 0.97 -1.29 2.33
N HIS A 116 0.54 -1.86 3.46
CA HIS A 116 -0.23 -1.19 4.49
C HIS A 116 0.68 -0.82 5.65
N LEU A 117 0.82 0.48 5.89
CA LEU A 117 1.68 1.05 6.93
C LEU A 117 0.80 1.69 7.99
N THR A 118 0.72 1.08 9.15
CA THR A 118 -0.04 1.58 10.30
C THR A 118 0.91 2.28 11.26
N PHE A 119 0.65 3.56 11.49
CA PHE A 119 1.33 4.42 12.47
C PHE A 119 0.45 4.60 13.71
N ALA A 120 0.96 5.30 14.72
CA ALA A 120 0.20 5.56 15.95
C ALA A 120 -1.05 6.43 15.74
N ASP A 121 -1.05 7.27 14.71
CA ASP A 121 -2.04 8.31 14.46
C ASP A 121 -2.62 8.31 13.04
N ALA A 122 -2.12 7.44 12.16
CA ALA A 122 -2.59 7.34 10.78
C ALA A 122 -2.24 5.98 10.14
N GLU A 123 -2.83 5.70 9.00
CA GLU A 123 -2.44 4.62 8.11
C GLU A 123 -2.19 5.12 6.69
N VAL A 124 -1.25 4.46 5.99
CA VAL A 124 -0.96 4.68 4.58
C VAL A 124 -1.09 3.34 3.86
N VAL A 125 -1.96 3.27 2.88
CA VAL A 125 -2.17 2.08 2.03
C VAL A 125 -1.64 2.39 0.65
N ILE A 126 -0.61 1.66 0.23
CA ILE A 126 -0.01 1.80 -1.10
C ILE A 126 -0.36 0.55 -1.91
N THR A 127 -1.09 0.73 -3.01
CA THR A 127 -1.45 -0.38 -3.90
C THR A 127 -0.58 -0.38 -5.14
N LYS A 128 -0.33 -1.58 -5.67
CA LYS A 128 0.41 -1.78 -6.91
C LYS A 128 -0.39 -1.22 -8.09
N ILE A 129 0.31 -0.55 -8.99
CA ILE A 129 -0.30 0.04 -10.21
C ILE A 129 0.34 -0.47 -11.52
N CYS A 130 1.55 -0.99 -11.43
CA CYS A 130 2.24 -1.76 -12.46
C CYS A 130 3.32 -2.63 -11.81
N SER A 131 4.03 -3.45 -12.59
CA SER A 131 5.07 -4.36 -12.06
C SER A 131 6.14 -3.62 -11.25
N ASP A 132 6.44 -4.11 -10.05
CA ASP A 132 7.47 -3.58 -9.12
C ASP A 132 7.25 -2.13 -8.66
N SER A 133 6.07 -1.58 -8.96
CA SER A 133 5.81 -0.15 -8.85
C SER A 133 5.93 0.39 -7.42
N ILE A 134 5.50 -0.39 -6.41
CA ILE A 134 5.67 -0.03 -5.00
C ILE A 134 7.15 0.04 -4.64
N TYR A 135 7.94 -0.99 -4.96
CA TYR A 135 9.36 -1.06 -4.61
C TYR A 135 10.15 0.11 -5.21
N GLU A 136 9.90 0.43 -6.48
CA GLU A 136 10.59 1.52 -7.19
C GLU A 136 10.18 2.91 -6.68
N SER A 137 8.91 3.10 -6.31
CA SER A 137 8.35 4.42 -6.04
C SER A 137 8.28 4.78 -4.56
N LEU A 138 8.48 3.83 -3.64
CA LEU A 138 8.25 4.02 -2.20
C LEU A 138 8.97 5.24 -1.62
N GLY A 139 10.24 5.43 -1.97
CA GLY A 139 11.02 6.58 -1.50
C GLY A 139 10.44 7.91 -1.98
N GLN A 140 10.02 7.97 -3.24
CA GLN A 140 9.43 9.18 -3.83
C GLN A 140 8.03 9.46 -3.25
N ILE A 141 7.24 8.41 -2.98
CA ILE A 141 5.94 8.52 -2.31
C ILE A 141 6.13 9.16 -0.93
N PHE A 142 7.02 8.62 -0.10
CA PHE A 142 7.27 9.14 1.25
C PHE A 142 7.85 10.55 1.26
N GLN A 143 8.76 10.85 0.32
CA GLN A 143 9.30 12.19 0.17
C GLN A 143 8.20 13.20 -0.19
N THR A 144 7.34 12.85 -1.14
CA THR A 144 6.22 13.70 -1.55
C THR A 144 5.19 13.83 -0.43
N LEU A 145 4.93 12.74 0.28
CA LEU A 145 4.00 12.72 1.41
C LEU A 145 4.50 13.66 2.51
N GLY A 146 5.78 13.65 2.85
CA GLY A 146 6.35 14.59 3.81
C GLY A 146 6.19 16.06 3.41
N GLN A 147 6.29 16.37 2.11
CA GLN A 147 6.08 17.72 1.59
C GLN A 147 4.61 18.15 1.58
N CYS A 148 3.70 17.20 1.34
CA CYS A 148 2.27 17.46 1.19
C CYS A 148 1.48 17.31 2.50
N TYR A 149 2.00 16.59 3.50
CA TYR A 149 1.27 16.22 4.71
C TYR A 149 0.64 17.41 5.46
N PRO A 150 1.32 18.58 5.62
CA PRO A 150 0.69 19.76 6.23
C PRO A 150 -0.56 20.26 5.48
N LEU A 151 -0.66 19.99 4.18
CA LEU A 151 -1.75 20.41 3.30
C LEU A 151 -2.91 19.41 3.28
N LEU A 152 -2.73 18.23 3.89
CA LEU A 152 -3.79 17.24 4.08
C LEU A 152 -4.69 17.58 5.27
N ARG A 153 -4.46 18.70 5.96
CA ARG A 153 -5.30 19.11 7.07
C ARG A 153 -6.64 19.64 6.54
N ASN A 154 -7.76 19.14 7.05
CA ASN A 154 -9.08 19.64 6.66
C ASN A 154 -9.36 21.03 7.26
N GLY A 155 -10.49 21.64 6.88
CA GLY A 155 -10.89 22.98 7.34
C GLY A 155 -11.10 23.12 8.85
N ARG A 156 -11.24 21.99 9.58
CA ARG A 156 -11.35 21.95 11.05
C ARG A 156 -10.02 21.73 11.76
N GLY A 157 -8.95 21.54 10.99
CA GLY A 157 -7.64 21.31 11.56
C GLY A 157 -7.35 19.85 11.92
N GLU A 158 -8.11 18.90 11.39
CA GLU A 158 -7.87 17.46 11.56
C GLU A 158 -6.97 16.94 10.43
N TYR A 159 -6.05 16.02 10.77
CA TYR A 159 -5.24 15.27 9.81
C TYR A 159 -5.97 13.98 9.41
N PRO A 160 -5.73 13.44 8.19
CA PRO A 160 -6.40 12.23 7.77
C PRO A 160 -5.93 11.03 8.61
N TYR A 161 -6.89 10.21 9.02
CA TYR A 161 -6.63 8.91 9.64
C TYR A 161 -6.06 7.93 8.62
N SER A 162 -6.52 7.96 7.36
CA SER A 162 -6.10 7.02 6.33
C SER A 162 -5.76 7.72 5.02
N ILE A 163 -4.67 7.29 4.38
CA ILE A 163 -4.19 7.81 3.10
C ILE A 163 -4.04 6.65 2.11
N GLN A 164 -4.85 6.67 1.04
CA GLN A 164 -4.81 5.70 -0.06
C GLN A 164 -3.96 6.24 -1.21
N VAL A 165 -2.90 5.50 -1.57
CA VAL A 165 -1.93 5.88 -2.60
C VAL A 165 -1.82 4.80 -3.69
N PRO A 166 -2.15 5.10 -4.96
CA PRO A 166 -2.85 6.27 -5.47
C PRO A 166 -4.37 6.03 -5.59
N VAL A 167 -5.08 7.09 -5.95
CA VAL A 167 -6.42 7.00 -6.55
C VAL A 167 -6.38 7.62 -7.94
N PHE A 168 -7.31 7.21 -8.79
CA PHE A 168 -7.37 7.58 -10.19
C PHE A 168 -8.73 8.17 -10.50
N GLN A 169 -8.77 9.11 -11.45
CA GLN A 169 -10.03 9.54 -12.02
C GLN A 169 -10.53 8.46 -12.98
N ASP A 170 -11.72 7.91 -12.72
CA ASP A 170 -12.35 6.91 -13.57
C ASP A 170 -12.86 7.59 -14.87
N PRO A 171 -12.42 7.13 -16.06
CA PRO A 171 -12.92 7.67 -17.33
C PRO A 171 -14.41 7.39 -17.55
N GLU A 172 -14.94 6.29 -17.01
CA GLU A 172 -16.34 5.89 -17.19
C GLU A 172 -17.25 6.45 -16.09
N GLN A 173 -16.68 6.84 -14.95
CA GLN A 173 -17.38 7.39 -13.78
C GLN A 173 -18.60 6.55 -13.33
N ARG A 174 -18.56 5.23 -13.54
CA ARG A 174 -19.75 4.38 -13.43
C ARG A 174 -20.36 4.35 -12.03
N LEU A 175 -19.51 4.28 -11.00
CA LEU A 175 -19.93 4.35 -9.59
C LEU A 175 -19.42 5.60 -8.86
N CYS A 176 -18.26 6.09 -9.27
CA CYS A 176 -17.60 7.21 -8.63
C CYS A 176 -16.63 7.87 -9.60
N ARG A 177 -16.31 9.14 -9.34
CA ARG A 177 -15.31 9.86 -10.14
C ARG A 177 -13.88 9.40 -9.84
N PHE A 178 -13.59 9.04 -8.59
CA PHE A 178 -12.25 8.64 -8.17
C PHE A 178 -12.28 7.25 -7.53
N ARG A 179 -11.36 6.37 -7.93
CA ARG A 179 -11.21 5.03 -7.34
C ARG A 179 -9.78 4.53 -7.43
N VAL A 180 -9.48 3.50 -6.67
CA VAL A 180 -8.27 2.70 -6.89
C VAL A 180 -8.41 1.85 -8.16
N LEU A 181 -7.30 1.27 -8.61
CA LEU A 181 -7.37 0.24 -9.65
C LEU A 181 -8.09 -1.01 -9.12
N LEU A 182 -8.80 -1.68 -10.03
CA LEU A 182 -9.53 -2.91 -9.79
C LEU A 182 -8.72 -4.09 -10.33
N ASP A 183 -8.83 -5.22 -9.64
CA ASP A 183 -8.12 -6.45 -10.02
C ASP A 183 -8.78 -7.14 -11.23
N VAL A 184 -10.04 -6.82 -11.52
CA VAL A 184 -10.88 -7.42 -12.57
C VAL A 184 -11.63 -6.32 -13.32
N ASP A 185 -11.76 -6.49 -14.63
CA ASP A 185 -12.47 -5.57 -15.53
C ASP A 185 -12.00 -4.10 -15.47
N GLU A 186 -10.70 -3.89 -15.23
CA GLU A 186 -10.11 -2.55 -15.15
C GLU A 186 -10.20 -1.78 -16.49
N THR A 187 -10.72 -0.57 -16.43
CA THR A 187 -10.94 0.35 -17.56
C THR A 187 -9.85 1.42 -17.68
N ILE A 188 -9.12 1.70 -16.60
CA ILE A 188 -8.00 2.64 -16.55
C ILE A 188 -6.77 1.95 -17.13
N ARG A 189 -6.20 2.54 -18.20
CA ARG A 189 -5.07 1.98 -18.96
C ARG A 189 -3.88 2.93 -18.97
N GLY A 190 -2.70 2.37 -19.28
CA GLY A 190 -1.47 3.16 -19.47
C GLY A 190 -0.89 3.72 -18.17
N VAL A 191 -1.15 3.07 -17.04
CA VAL A 191 -0.69 3.50 -15.73
C VAL A 191 0.82 3.29 -15.59
N THR A 192 1.50 4.29 -15.02
CA THR A 192 2.94 4.34 -14.81
C THR A 192 3.25 4.68 -13.36
N THR A 193 4.50 4.47 -12.92
CA THR A 193 4.94 4.83 -11.57
C THR A 193 4.74 6.31 -11.23
N ALA A 194 4.74 7.20 -12.23
CA ALA A 194 4.47 8.63 -12.04
C ALA A 194 3.03 8.92 -11.55
N ASP A 195 2.11 7.97 -11.73
CA ASP A 195 0.71 8.12 -11.32
C ASP A 195 0.51 7.94 -9.82
N TYR A 196 1.49 7.38 -9.10
CA TYR A 196 1.52 7.44 -7.63
C TYR A 196 1.42 8.87 -7.10
N LEU A 197 1.89 9.85 -7.86
CA LEU A 197 1.87 11.27 -7.49
C LEU A 197 0.79 12.04 -8.26
N GLY A 198 -0.27 11.36 -8.72
CA GLY A 198 -1.44 11.97 -9.32
C GLY A 198 -2.42 12.45 -8.25
N TYR A 199 -3.21 11.52 -7.72
CA TYR A 199 -4.19 11.78 -6.66
C TYR A 199 -4.05 10.78 -5.53
N TRP A 200 -4.33 11.22 -4.30
CA TRP A 200 -4.43 10.36 -3.13
C TRP A 200 -5.84 10.44 -2.54
N GLY A 201 -6.37 9.31 -2.09
CA GLY A 201 -7.58 9.28 -1.28
C GLY A 201 -7.23 9.57 0.17
N VAL A 202 -8.00 10.40 0.87
CA VAL A 202 -7.82 10.65 2.30
C VAL A 202 -9.13 10.50 3.05
N THR A 203 -9.05 9.87 4.23
CA THR A 203 -10.20 9.62 5.10
C THR A 203 -9.98 10.33 6.44
N TYR A 204 -11.01 11.03 6.92
CA TYR A 204 -11.01 11.73 8.21
C TYR A 204 -11.99 11.06 9.17
N ASP A 205 -11.57 10.79 10.40
CA ASP A 205 -12.34 10.04 11.39
C ASP A 205 -13.45 10.88 12.03
N TYR A 206 -13.13 12.12 12.42
CA TYR A 206 -14.07 12.98 13.14
C TYR A 206 -15.12 13.57 12.20
N GLU A 207 -14.71 13.99 10.99
CA GLU A 207 -15.66 14.43 9.96
C GLU A 207 -16.40 13.27 9.29
N ARG A 208 -15.89 12.03 9.38
CA ARG A 208 -16.39 10.85 8.64
C ARG A 208 -16.52 11.10 7.14
N THR A 209 -15.57 11.86 6.59
CA THR A 209 -15.53 12.22 5.18
C THR A 209 -14.36 11.58 4.47
N PHE A 210 -14.58 11.29 3.20
CA PHE A 210 -13.57 10.90 2.24
C PHE A 210 -13.34 12.06 1.29
N ARG A 211 -12.08 12.35 1.00
CA ARG A 211 -11.70 13.43 0.09
C ARG A 211 -10.59 12.93 -0.83
N VAL A 212 -10.38 13.66 -1.91
CA VAL A 212 -9.27 13.40 -2.84
C VAL A 212 -8.26 14.53 -2.74
N PHE A 213 -7.00 14.21 -2.58
CA PHE A 213 -5.92 15.17 -2.63
C PHE A 213 -5.25 15.11 -4.01
N ASP A 214 -5.27 16.22 -4.74
CA ASP A 214 -4.49 16.39 -5.97
C ASP A 214 -3.05 16.74 -5.59
N VAL A 215 -2.16 15.77 -5.74
CA VAL A 215 -0.76 15.88 -5.30
C VAL A 215 -0.02 16.94 -6.12
N ARG A 216 -0.30 17.01 -7.43
CA ARG A 216 0.37 17.92 -8.37
C ARG A 216 -0.06 19.36 -8.10
N ARG A 217 -1.34 19.60 -7.85
CA ARG A 217 -1.90 20.93 -7.54
C ARG A 217 -1.82 21.28 -6.06
N ARG A 218 -1.48 20.32 -5.20
CA ARG A 218 -1.44 20.44 -3.75
C ARG A 218 -2.77 20.93 -3.17
N LEU A 219 -3.86 20.35 -3.66
CA LEU A 219 -5.22 20.79 -3.36
C LEU A 219 -6.07 19.63 -2.84
N LEU A 220 -6.74 19.86 -1.71
CA LEU A 220 -7.77 18.98 -1.20
C LEU A 220 -9.09 19.24 -1.93
N ILE A 221 -9.56 18.25 -2.67
CA ILE A 221 -10.80 18.26 -3.46
C ILE A 221 -11.92 17.64 -2.61
N ASP A 222 -13.04 18.33 -2.54
CA ASP A 222 -14.27 17.84 -1.90
C ASP A 222 -14.99 16.85 -2.84
N SER A 223 -14.42 15.65 -2.96
CA SER A 223 -14.95 14.53 -3.73
C SER A 223 -14.63 13.23 -3.01
N ASP A 224 -15.59 12.32 -2.94
CA ASP A 224 -15.37 10.96 -2.44
C ASP A 224 -14.48 10.16 -3.42
N PHE A 225 -13.91 9.07 -2.92
CA PHE A 225 -13.23 8.04 -3.70
C PHE A 225 -13.62 6.64 -3.21
N LEU A 226 -13.60 5.66 -4.11
CA LEU A 226 -13.84 4.26 -3.74
C LEU A 226 -12.52 3.48 -3.66
N SER A 227 -12.21 2.96 -2.46
CA SER A 227 -11.29 1.83 -2.29
C SER A 227 -11.84 0.58 -2.98
N ASN A 228 -11.01 -0.43 -3.23
CA ASN A 228 -11.40 -1.68 -3.90
C ASN A 228 -12.62 -2.35 -3.20
N ALA A 229 -12.54 -2.51 -1.87
CA ALA A 229 -13.64 -3.07 -1.07
C ALA A 229 -14.94 -2.26 -1.16
N ARG A 230 -14.87 -0.92 -1.06
CA ARG A 230 -16.05 -0.04 -1.20
C ARG A 230 -16.62 -0.09 -2.61
N TYR A 231 -15.79 -0.15 -3.65
CA TYR A 231 -16.24 -0.24 -5.04
C TYR A 231 -17.13 -1.47 -5.25
N TRP A 232 -16.66 -2.66 -4.85
CA TRP A 232 -17.43 -3.89 -5.01
C TRP A 232 -18.71 -3.93 -4.15
N GLN A 233 -18.67 -3.31 -2.97
CA GLN A 233 -19.88 -3.16 -2.15
C GLN A 233 -20.94 -2.29 -2.83
N GLU A 234 -20.56 -1.16 -3.42
CA GLU A 234 -21.50 -0.29 -4.15
C GLU A 234 -21.98 -0.96 -5.45
N TRP A 235 -21.09 -1.65 -6.17
CA TRP A 235 -21.46 -2.42 -7.36
C TRP A 235 -22.52 -3.49 -7.07
N ALA A 236 -22.34 -4.25 -6.00
CA ALA A 236 -23.28 -5.27 -5.59
C ALA A 236 -24.65 -4.67 -5.18
N ARG A 237 -24.67 -3.44 -4.66
CA ARG A 237 -25.92 -2.72 -4.33
C ARG A 237 -26.64 -2.24 -5.58
N GLU A 238 -25.93 -1.64 -6.54
CA GLU A 238 -26.50 -1.20 -7.82
C GLU A 238 -27.13 -2.37 -8.57
N ARG A 239 -26.41 -3.50 -8.71
CA ARG A 239 -26.96 -4.70 -9.33
C ARG A 239 -28.25 -5.21 -8.69
N LYS A 240 -28.32 -5.20 -7.35
CA LYS A 240 -29.55 -5.61 -6.64
C LYS A 240 -30.72 -4.65 -6.91
N ARG A 241 -30.46 -3.35 -7.10
CA ARG A 241 -31.50 -2.38 -7.46
C ARG A 241 -32.01 -2.61 -8.87
N GLU A 242 -31.12 -2.86 -9.82
CA GLU A 242 -31.47 -3.16 -11.21
C GLU A 242 -32.29 -4.46 -11.32
N GLU A 243 -31.97 -5.48 -10.52
CA GLU A 243 -32.73 -6.74 -10.48
C GLU A 243 -34.09 -6.62 -9.77
N SER A 244 -34.31 -5.56 -9.00
CA SER A 244 -35.56 -5.32 -8.25
C SER A 244 -36.49 -4.30 -8.93
N ALA A 245 -36.06 -3.71 -10.05
CA ALA A 245 -36.80 -2.72 -10.84
C ALA A 245 -37.41 -3.35 -12.09
#